data_AF-A0A949Y104-F1
#
_entry.id   AF-A0A949Y104-F1
#
_cell.length_a   1.000
_cell.length_b   1.000
_cell.length_c   1.000
_cell.angle_alpha   90.00
_cell.angle_beta   90.00
_cell.angle_gamma   90.00
#
_symmetry.space_group_name_H-M   'P 1'
#
loop_
_entity.id
_entity.type
_entity.pdbx_description
1 polymer ?
#
loop_
_entity_poly.entity_id
_entity_poly.type
_entity_poly.pdbx_seq_one_letter_code
_entity_poly.pdbx_strand_id
1 'polypeptide(L)'
;MTNVIKWIEGRTGLVSALKDFLTEDIPGGATYWYVWGSATLIVFTIQVVTGIILTFYYSPSAATAWKSTAFIYQHVYGGQFLLSLHFWGASAMIVLVSIHLLQVLVFGAYKRPREIQWVVGVTLFFFTLSMGLTGYLLPWDLNAYFATQVAINIAASVPIIGQQTAYFLNDGATLGTLTVGRFYGLHVWATPALLIGLIGLHLFIFRHNGPAGPAQDEHPKTTGRFYPDQIFMDTVIAFISFLVIVALAWYMPAPLLAEADPNNATFTPAPAWYFYALYGLLRIAPAVAAFFRLPLEFVNLAATVVLPGVFALVLVALPWLDRNPSRAVLKRPFMLAITGISIIAIIWLTKYSADAIGAEQKLNPAGQTPVLGYGAPPQTPAPASTAVVTGNAAAPDGAKIYSTNCASCHGANGTGLPGAFPPLAGNPVVTGDPNKVIDIVDNGLHGVVKVNGQSYNGVMPSWKSSLKPADISAVITYIRSSWGNSAPAVTEAQVKAHK
;
A
#
# COMPACT_ATOMS: atom_id res chain seq x y z
N MET A 1 -11.35 -45.36 -11.32
CA MET A 1 -11.89 -43.99 -11.42
C MET A 1 -13.39 -44.04 -11.20
N THR A 2 -13.91 -43.29 -10.23
CA THR A 2 -15.35 -43.18 -9.92
C THR A 2 -16.13 -42.62 -11.11
N ASN A 3 -17.43 -42.95 -11.23
CA ASN A 3 -18.29 -42.53 -12.35
C ASN A 3 -18.34 -40.99 -12.53
N VAL A 4 -18.22 -40.24 -11.44
CA VAL A 4 -18.15 -38.77 -11.44
C VAL A 4 -16.88 -38.26 -12.14
N ILE A 5 -15.72 -38.87 -11.90
CA ILE A 5 -14.45 -38.46 -12.52
C ILE A 5 -14.51 -38.67 -14.04
N LYS A 6 -15.07 -39.79 -14.50
CA LYS A 6 -15.26 -40.06 -15.94
C LYS A 6 -16.24 -39.05 -16.57
N TRP A 7 -17.29 -38.67 -15.85
CA TRP A 7 -18.24 -37.66 -16.32
C TRP A 7 -17.58 -36.28 -16.47
N ILE A 8 -16.79 -35.84 -15.49
CA ILE A 8 -16.03 -34.58 -15.57
C ILE A 8 -15.04 -34.63 -16.74
N GLU A 9 -14.26 -35.71 -16.83
CA GLU A 9 -13.26 -35.88 -17.88
C GLU A 9 -13.88 -35.84 -19.28
N GLY A 10 -14.99 -36.54 -19.50
CA GLY A 10 -15.70 -36.54 -20.79
C GLY A 10 -16.29 -35.19 -21.19
N ARG A 11 -16.34 -34.20 -20.30
CA ARG A 11 -16.86 -32.85 -20.58
C ARG A 11 -15.78 -31.77 -20.61
N THR A 12 -14.74 -31.90 -19.80
CA THR A 12 -13.78 -30.83 -19.58
C THR A 12 -12.34 -31.20 -19.89
N GLY A 13 -11.98 -32.50 -19.92
CA GLY A 13 -10.60 -32.95 -20.03
C GLY A 13 -9.71 -32.57 -18.84
N LEU A 14 -10.30 -32.04 -17.74
CA LEU A 14 -9.54 -31.48 -16.61
C LEU A 14 -8.73 -32.53 -15.86
N VAL A 15 -9.18 -33.77 -15.83
CA VAL A 15 -8.50 -34.83 -15.06
C VAL A 15 -7.22 -35.23 -15.79
N SER A 16 -7.27 -35.35 -17.12
CA SER A 16 -6.09 -35.60 -17.93
C SER A 16 -5.12 -34.42 -17.86
N ALA A 17 -5.61 -33.18 -18.02
CA ALA A 17 -4.77 -31.99 -17.91
C ALA A 17 -4.07 -31.86 -16.55
N LEU A 18 -4.77 -32.16 -15.45
CA LEU A 18 -4.20 -32.17 -14.10
C LEU A 18 -3.19 -33.31 -13.92
N LYS A 19 -3.46 -34.49 -14.48
CA LYS A 19 -2.53 -35.62 -14.41
C LYS A 19 -1.23 -35.29 -15.15
N ASP A 20 -1.33 -34.79 -16.37
CA ASP A 20 -0.19 -34.39 -17.18
C ASP A 20 0.65 -33.32 -16.45
N PHE A 21 -0.02 -32.35 -15.82
CA PHE A 21 0.63 -31.34 -14.97
C PHE A 21 1.39 -31.94 -13.78
N LEU A 22 0.79 -32.92 -13.08
CA LEU A 22 1.39 -33.53 -11.88
C LEU A 22 2.54 -34.49 -12.22
N THR A 23 2.49 -35.13 -13.38
CA THR A 23 3.50 -36.14 -13.79
C THR A 23 4.61 -35.59 -14.68
N GLU A 24 4.72 -34.27 -14.82
CA GLU A 24 5.78 -33.65 -15.60
C GLU A 24 7.17 -33.98 -15.02
N ASP A 25 8.10 -34.34 -15.90
CA ASP A 25 9.46 -34.67 -15.54
C ASP A 25 10.28 -33.38 -15.34
N ILE A 26 11.04 -33.34 -14.24
CA ILE A 26 11.96 -32.26 -13.88
C ILE A 26 13.36 -32.69 -14.32
N PRO A 27 13.98 -31.99 -15.28
CA PRO A 27 15.37 -32.22 -15.68
C PRO A 27 16.30 -31.99 -14.49
N GLY A 28 17.16 -32.97 -14.18
CA GLY A 28 18.06 -32.92 -13.03
C GLY A 28 17.45 -33.39 -11.71
N GLY A 29 16.15 -33.70 -11.67
CA GLY A 29 15.46 -34.17 -10.48
C GLY A 29 14.90 -33.06 -9.57
N ALA A 30 14.13 -33.49 -8.56
CA ALA A 30 13.56 -32.59 -7.57
C ALA A 30 14.66 -31.96 -6.69
N THR A 31 14.57 -30.65 -6.44
CA THR A 31 15.57 -29.93 -5.66
C THR A 31 15.00 -28.70 -4.96
N TYR A 32 15.56 -28.38 -3.79
CA TYR A 32 15.25 -27.16 -3.05
C TYR A 32 15.61 -25.88 -3.79
N TRP A 33 16.39 -25.94 -4.86
CA TRP A 33 16.60 -24.77 -5.70
C TRP A 33 15.38 -24.36 -6.51
N TYR A 34 14.40 -25.25 -6.76
CA TYR A 34 13.23 -24.94 -7.58
C TYR A 34 11.99 -24.47 -6.80
N VAL A 35 12.10 -24.38 -5.47
CA VAL A 35 10.97 -24.06 -4.57
C VAL A 35 10.62 -22.57 -4.50
N TRP A 36 11.52 -21.67 -4.93
CA TRP A 36 11.36 -20.23 -4.68
C TRP A 36 10.17 -19.62 -5.44
N GLY A 37 9.89 -20.12 -6.64
CA GLY A 37 8.72 -19.69 -7.42
C GLY A 37 7.40 -20.10 -6.76
N SER A 38 7.29 -21.35 -6.30
CA SER A 38 6.08 -21.86 -5.62
C SER A 38 5.90 -21.25 -4.23
N ALA A 39 6.98 -21.03 -3.47
CA ALA A 39 6.93 -20.30 -2.21
C ALA A 39 6.39 -18.87 -2.39
N THR A 40 6.86 -18.16 -3.43
CA THR A 40 6.37 -16.83 -3.80
C THR A 40 4.87 -16.85 -4.12
N LEU A 41 4.39 -17.84 -4.88
CA LEU A 41 2.97 -18.01 -5.22
C LEU A 41 2.09 -18.25 -3.98
N ILE A 42 2.57 -19.02 -3.01
CA ILE A 42 1.83 -19.30 -1.77
C ILE A 42 1.74 -18.06 -0.89
N VAL A 43 2.83 -17.32 -0.73
CA VAL A 43 2.80 -16.04 0.00
C VAL A 43 1.91 -15.02 -0.72
N PHE A 44 1.94 -14.95 -2.06
CA PHE A 44 0.99 -14.14 -2.82
C PHE A 44 -0.47 -14.54 -2.52
N THR A 45 -0.78 -15.84 -2.45
CA THR A 45 -2.12 -16.32 -2.09
C THR A 45 -2.52 -15.88 -0.69
N ILE A 46 -1.60 -15.93 0.28
CA ILE A 46 -1.83 -15.40 1.63
C ILE A 46 -2.15 -13.90 1.56
N GLN A 47 -1.41 -13.12 0.77
CA GLN A 47 -1.68 -11.68 0.60
C GLN A 47 -3.05 -11.39 0.01
N VAL A 48 -3.48 -12.14 -1.01
CA VAL A 48 -4.80 -11.99 -1.60
C VAL A 48 -5.89 -12.32 -0.57
N VAL A 49 -5.80 -13.46 0.11
CA VAL A 49 -6.81 -13.90 1.09
C VAL A 49 -6.90 -12.93 2.25
N THR A 50 -5.77 -12.58 2.86
CA THR A 50 -5.73 -11.65 3.99
C THR A 50 -6.18 -10.24 3.57
N GLY A 51 -5.78 -9.78 2.39
CA GLY A 51 -6.19 -8.50 1.83
C GLY A 51 -7.71 -8.42 1.64
N ILE A 52 -8.32 -9.43 1.03
CA ILE A 52 -9.79 -9.53 0.88
C ILE A 52 -10.48 -9.44 2.24
N ILE A 53 -10.01 -10.19 3.25
CA ILE A 53 -10.64 -10.17 4.57
C ILE A 53 -10.52 -8.76 5.21
N LEU A 54 -9.38 -8.09 5.06
CA LEU A 54 -9.19 -6.73 5.58
C LEU A 54 -10.14 -5.71 4.92
N THR A 55 -10.50 -5.90 3.65
CA THR A 55 -11.43 -4.98 2.96
C THR A 55 -12.84 -4.94 3.57
N PHE A 56 -13.27 -5.99 4.30
CA PHE A 56 -14.57 -5.97 4.98
C PHE A 56 -14.67 -4.97 6.14
N TYR A 57 -13.52 -4.51 6.66
CA TYR A 57 -13.44 -3.64 7.83
C TYR A 57 -12.80 -2.28 7.53
N TYR A 58 -12.00 -2.18 6.47
CA TYR A 58 -11.27 -0.98 6.11
C TYR A 58 -12.15 0.06 5.39
N SER A 59 -12.02 1.33 5.78
CA SER A 59 -12.75 2.45 5.18
C SER A 59 -11.79 3.41 4.46
N PRO A 60 -11.82 3.50 3.11
CA PRO A 60 -10.83 4.23 2.32
C PRO A 60 -11.12 5.75 2.25
N SER A 61 -10.97 6.46 3.36
CA SER A 61 -11.05 7.93 3.40
C SER A 61 -10.02 8.52 4.36
N ALA A 62 -9.55 9.74 4.11
CA ALA A 62 -8.55 10.37 4.99
C ALA A 62 -9.07 10.56 6.43
N ALA A 63 -10.39 10.65 6.63
CA ALA A 63 -11.01 10.79 7.95
C ALA A 63 -11.23 9.47 8.69
N THR A 64 -11.15 8.33 7.98
CA THR A 64 -11.58 7.01 8.50
C THR A 64 -10.57 5.89 8.29
N ALA A 65 -9.58 6.03 7.41
CA ALA A 65 -8.59 5.00 7.08
C ALA A 65 -7.79 4.59 8.32
N TRP A 66 -7.25 5.57 9.05
CA TRP A 66 -6.51 5.30 10.28
C TRP A 66 -7.40 4.66 11.36
N LYS A 67 -8.60 5.23 11.59
CA LYS A 67 -9.55 4.73 12.60
C LYS A 67 -10.05 3.32 12.30
N SER A 68 -10.32 3.01 11.03
CA SER A 68 -10.72 1.66 10.62
C SER A 68 -9.56 0.67 10.73
N THR A 69 -8.32 1.10 10.47
CA THR A 69 -7.12 0.28 10.71
C THR A 69 -6.92 -0.01 12.20
N ALA A 70 -7.05 1.00 13.06
CA ALA A 70 -7.02 0.83 14.51
C ALA A 70 -8.17 -0.06 15.01
N PHE A 71 -9.36 0.05 14.41
CA PHE A 71 -10.51 -0.81 14.71
C PHE A 71 -10.24 -2.28 14.37
N ILE A 72 -9.67 -2.58 13.20
CA ILE A 72 -9.21 -3.93 12.83
C ILE A 72 -8.25 -4.45 13.89
N TYR A 73 -7.34 -3.60 14.34
CA TYR A 73 -6.33 -3.96 15.32
C TYR A 73 -6.92 -4.35 16.68
N GLN A 74 -7.82 -3.51 17.20
CA GLN A 74 -8.25 -3.56 18.60
C GLN A 74 -9.58 -4.31 18.82
N HIS A 75 -10.47 -4.32 17.83
CA HIS A 75 -11.86 -4.73 18.02
C HIS A 75 -12.28 -5.93 17.17
N VAL A 76 -11.62 -6.19 16.04
CA VAL A 76 -11.91 -7.36 15.22
C VAL A 76 -11.24 -8.60 15.83
N TYR A 77 -11.99 -9.69 16.00
CA TYR A 77 -11.45 -10.93 16.53
C TYR A 77 -10.31 -11.45 15.63
N GLY A 78 -9.10 -11.58 16.19
CA GLY A 78 -7.89 -11.94 15.45
C GLY A 78 -7.43 -10.87 14.43
N GLY A 79 -8.00 -9.67 14.46
CA GLY A 79 -7.74 -8.63 13.46
C GLY A 79 -6.32 -8.08 13.49
N GLN A 80 -5.73 -7.89 14.68
CA GLN A 80 -4.29 -7.57 14.81
C GLN A 80 -3.42 -8.63 14.11
N PHE A 81 -3.69 -9.91 14.39
CA PHE A 81 -2.92 -11.01 13.80
C PHE A 81 -3.11 -11.05 12.28
N LEU A 82 -4.34 -10.90 11.79
CA LEU A 82 -4.66 -10.83 10.36
C LEU A 82 -3.91 -9.68 9.65
N LEU A 83 -3.97 -8.47 10.22
CA LEU A 83 -3.26 -7.30 9.70
C LEU A 83 -1.74 -7.54 9.70
N SER A 84 -1.23 -8.14 10.76
CA SER A 84 0.20 -8.43 10.90
C SER A 84 0.66 -9.54 9.94
N LEU A 85 -0.19 -10.53 9.68
CA LEU A 85 0.05 -11.57 8.67
C LEU A 85 0.15 -10.95 7.28
N HIS A 86 -0.74 -9.99 6.95
CA HIS A 86 -0.67 -9.25 5.69
C HIS A 86 0.58 -8.36 5.59
N PHE A 87 0.94 -7.67 6.68
CA PHE A 87 2.13 -6.81 6.74
C PHE A 87 3.44 -7.60 6.55
N TRP A 88 3.64 -8.68 7.33
CA TRP A 88 4.84 -9.51 7.20
C TRP A 88 4.84 -10.37 5.94
N GLY A 89 3.65 -10.77 5.47
CA GLY A 89 3.48 -11.42 4.17
C GLY A 89 3.98 -10.55 3.02
N ALA A 90 3.81 -9.22 3.10
CA ALA A 90 4.33 -8.30 2.10
C ALA A 90 5.86 -8.30 2.09
N SER A 91 6.49 -8.23 3.27
CA SER A 91 7.95 -8.32 3.38
C SER A 91 8.48 -9.67 2.89
N ALA A 92 7.84 -10.78 3.26
CA ALA A 92 8.20 -12.11 2.80
C ALA A 92 8.07 -12.25 1.28
N MET A 93 7.02 -11.68 0.68
CA MET A 93 6.83 -11.67 -0.77
C MET A 93 8.00 -10.97 -1.48
N ILE A 94 8.43 -9.80 -0.98
CA ILE A 94 9.56 -9.05 -1.56
C ILE A 94 10.87 -9.84 -1.45
N VAL A 95 11.11 -10.50 -0.31
CA VAL A 95 12.29 -11.36 -0.12
C VAL A 95 12.28 -12.55 -1.08
N LEU A 96 11.16 -13.29 -1.12
CA LEU A 96 11.05 -14.52 -1.92
C LEU A 96 11.13 -14.23 -3.42
N VAL A 97 10.46 -13.19 -3.91
CA VAL A 97 10.54 -12.82 -5.33
C VAL A 97 11.95 -12.35 -5.70
N SER A 98 12.66 -11.67 -4.79
CA SER A 98 14.05 -11.24 -5.01
C SER A 98 15.00 -12.44 -5.07
N ILE A 99 14.83 -13.43 -4.18
CA ILE A 99 15.59 -14.68 -4.20
C ILE A 99 15.28 -15.45 -5.50
N HIS A 100 14.01 -15.54 -5.89
CA HIS A 100 13.60 -16.21 -7.12
C HIS A 100 14.21 -15.54 -8.37
N LEU A 101 14.15 -14.21 -8.45
CA LEU A 101 14.76 -13.42 -9.53
C LEU A 101 16.27 -13.66 -9.59
N LEU A 102 16.95 -13.62 -8.44
CA LEU A 102 18.39 -13.83 -8.34
C LEU A 102 18.79 -15.25 -8.74
N GLN A 103 18.03 -16.26 -8.31
CA GLN A 103 18.25 -17.65 -8.68
C GLN A 103 18.18 -17.82 -10.21
N VAL A 104 17.11 -17.33 -10.84
CA VAL A 104 16.93 -17.41 -12.31
C VAL A 104 18.07 -16.72 -13.04
N LEU A 105 18.54 -15.59 -12.51
CA LEU A 105 19.65 -14.82 -13.05
C LEU A 105 20.98 -15.60 -12.94
N VAL A 106 21.33 -16.07 -11.75
CA VAL A 106 22.58 -16.80 -11.46
C VAL A 106 22.65 -18.09 -12.26
N PHE A 107 21.54 -18.84 -12.36
CA PHE A 107 21.47 -20.08 -13.12
C PHE A 107 21.32 -19.87 -14.63
N GLY A 108 21.13 -18.63 -15.08
CA GLY A 108 20.98 -18.32 -16.51
C GLY A 108 19.71 -18.95 -17.11
N ALA A 109 18.69 -19.16 -16.28
CA ALA A 109 17.43 -19.76 -16.69
C ALA A 109 16.58 -18.81 -17.57
N TYR A 110 16.96 -17.53 -17.66
CA TYR A 110 16.37 -16.54 -18.56
C TYR A 110 16.80 -16.67 -20.02
N LYS A 111 17.84 -17.46 -20.32
CA LYS A 111 18.33 -17.67 -21.68
C LYS A 111 17.30 -18.44 -22.52
N ARG A 112 17.51 -18.46 -23.84
CA ARG A 112 16.67 -19.19 -24.80
C ARG A 112 16.26 -20.58 -24.31
N PRO A 113 14.98 -20.99 -24.44
CA PRO A 113 13.83 -20.28 -25.04
C PRO A 113 12.97 -19.49 -24.04
N ARG A 114 13.53 -19.05 -22.90
CA ARG A 114 12.78 -18.50 -21.75
C ARG A 114 12.87 -16.97 -21.63
N GLU A 115 13.24 -16.28 -22.71
CA GLU A 115 13.41 -14.82 -22.72
C GLU A 115 12.10 -14.12 -22.34
N ILE A 116 10.97 -14.56 -22.91
CA ILE A 116 9.65 -13.98 -22.61
C ILE A 116 9.24 -14.29 -21.16
N GLN A 117 9.54 -15.49 -20.66
CA GLN A 117 9.25 -15.84 -19.27
C GLN A 117 9.99 -14.91 -18.30
N TRP A 118 11.25 -14.58 -18.62
CA TRP A 118 12.05 -13.63 -17.86
C TRP A 118 11.45 -12.21 -17.89
N VAL A 119 11.06 -11.70 -19.06
CA VAL A 119 10.43 -10.38 -19.15
C VAL A 119 9.16 -10.32 -18.29
N VAL A 120 8.28 -11.33 -18.39
CA VAL A 120 7.09 -11.43 -17.54
C VAL A 120 7.45 -11.49 -16.06
N GLY A 121 8.49 -12.25 -15.68
CA GLY A 121 8.98 -12.32 -14.30
C GLY A 121 9.52 -11.00 -13.76
N VAL A 122 10.28 -10.26 -14.57
CA VAL A 122 10.77 -8.91 -14.22
C VAL A 122 9.61 -7.93 -14.09
N THR A 123 8.61 -8.01 -14.98
CA THR A 123 7.38 -7.20 -14.86
C THR A 123 6.63 -7.52 -13.56
N LEU A 124 6.46 -8.81 -13.22
CA LEU A 124 5.87 -9.24 -11.94
C LEU A 124 6.63 -8.71 -10.72
N PHE A 125 7.96 -8.71 -10.78
CA PHE A 125 8.80 -8.15 -9.73
C PHE A 125 8.50 -6.67 -9.48
N PHE A 126 8.43 -5.86 -10.54
CA PHE A 126 8.10 -4.43 -10.40
C PHE A 126 6.67 -4.19 -9.91
N PHE A 127 5.69 -4.96 -10.38
CA PHE A 127 4.31 -4.87 -9.84
C PHE A 127 4.23 -5.31 -8.38
N THR A 128 5.08 -6.24 -7.93
CA THR A 128 5.17 -6.60 -6.52
C THR A 128 5.71 -5.43 -5.68
N LEU A 129 6.76 -4.73 -6.16
CA LEU A 129 7.23 -3.49 -5.52
C LEU A 129 6.11 -2.43 -5.48
N SER A 130 5.33 -2.29 -6.55
CA SER A 130 4.18 -1.38 -6.59
C SER A 130 3.09 -1.74 -5.58
N MET A 131 2.82 -3.03 -5.36
CA MET A 131 1.92 -3.48 -4.27
C MET A 131 2.45 -3.05 -2.90
N GLY A 132 3.75 -3.22 -2.67
CA GLY A 132 4.42 -2.79 -1.45
C GLY A 132 4.36 -1.28 -1.20
N LEU A 133 4.32 -0.46 -2.26
CA LEU A 133 4.15 1.00 -2.15
C LEU A 133 2.68 1.38 -1.90
N THR A 134 1.77 0.86 -2.71
CA THR A 134 0.35 1.24 -2.68
C THR A 134 -0.36 0.78 -1.41
N GLY A 135 0.04 -0.35 -0.82
CA GLY A 135 -0.51 -0.85 0.44
C GLY A 135 0.02 -0.12 1.67
N TYR A 136 1.27 0.34 1.62
CA TYR A 136 1.93 1.04 2.74
C TYR A 136 1.24 2.35 3.12
N LEU A 137 0.54 2.96 2.17
CA LEU A 137 -0.23 4.18 2.36
C LEU A 137 -1.52 3.97 3.17
N LEU A 138 -2.16 2.81 3.02
CA LEU A 138 -3.55 2.59 3.45
C LEU A 138 -3.78 2.73 4.96
N PRO A 139 -2.85 2.36 5.88
CA PRO A 139 -3.02 2.63 7.31
C PRO A 139 -3.21 4.11 7.66
N TRP A 140 -2.77 5.02 6.80
CA TRP A 140 -2.93 6.47 6.94
C TRP A 140 -2.42 7.03 8.28
N ASP A 141 -1.30 6.49 8.76
CA ASP A 141 -0.55 7.03 9.89
C ASP A 141 0.46 8.10 9.44
N LEU A 142 1.15 8.73 10.40
CA LEU A 142 2.17 9.76 10.14
C LEU A 142 3.19 9.32 9.09
N ASN A 143 3.69 8.08 9.19
CA ASN A 143 4.70 7.61 8.26
C ASN A 143 4.13 7.36 6.86
N ALA A 144 2.97 6.71 6.78
CA ALA A 144 2.26 6.47 5.54
C ALA A 144 2.01 7.78 4.76
N TYR A 145 1.57 8.85 5.44
CA TYR A 145 1.31 10.14 4.81
C TYR A 145 2.57 10.76 4.18
N PHE A 146 3.64 10.93 4.97
CA PHE A 146 4.84 11.59 4.49
C PHE A 146 5.63 10.71 3.50
N ALA A 147 5.67 9.40 3.70
CA ALA A 147 6.28 8.48 2.73
C ALA A 147 5.53 8.50 1.38
N THR A 148 4.20 8.61 1.42
CA THR A 148 3.38 8.79 0.21
C THR A 148 3.71 10.09 -0.50
N GLN A 149 3.82 11.19 0.24
CA GLN A 149 4.18 12.50 -0.33
C GLN A 149 5.52 12.41 -1.08
N VAL A 150 6.51 11.76 -0.47
CA VAL A 150 7.81 11.52 -1.12
C VAL A 150 7.67 10.67 -2.39
N ALA A 151 6.89 9.59 -2.35
CA ALA A 151 6.67 8.73 -3.51
C ALA A 151 6.00 9.46 -4.68
N ILE A 152 4.98 10.29 -4.39
CA ILE A 152 4.30 11.10 -5.41
C ILE A 152 5.24 12.18 -5.96
N ASN A 153 6.07 12.80 -5.13
CA ASN A 153 7.07 13.78 -5.57
C ASN A 153 8.14 13.14 -6.48
N ILE A 154 8.54 11.90 -6.20
CA ILE A 154 9.40 11.12 -7.09
C ILE A 154 8.69 10.82 -8.40
N ALA A 155 7.41 10.42 -8.38
CA ALA A 155 6.64 10.22 -9.60
C ALA A 155 6.53 11.52 -10.42
N ALA A 156 6.40 12.67 -9.75
CA ALA A 156 6.32 13.99 -10.37
C ALA A 156 7.60 14.40 -11.11
N SER A 157 8.76 13.84 -10.75
CA SER A 157 10.04 14.15 -11.40
C SER A 157 10.22 13.43 -12.74
N VAL A 158 9.39 12.42 -13.04
CA VAL A 158 9.43 11.70 -14.32
C VAL A 158 9.07 12.67 -15.47
N PRO A 159 9.93 12.82 -16.50
CA PRO A 159 9.63 13.70 -17.63
C PRO A 159 8.34 13.29 -18.36
N ILE A 160 7.69 14.26 -19.00
CA ILE A 160 6.52 14.11 -19.88
C ILE A 160 5.22 13.78 -19.15
N ILE A 161 5.19 12.74 -18.31
CA ILE A 161 3.97 12.21 -17.67
C ILE A 161 3.94 12.35 -16.14
N GLY A 162 5.05 12.72 -15.50
CA GLY A 162 5.18 12.70 -14.05
C GLY A 162 4.23 13.66 -13.34
N GLN A 163 4.14 14.91 -13.82
CA GLN A 163 3.27 15.93 -13.22
C GLN A 163 1.78 15.55 -13.33
N GLN A 164 1.36 14.97 -14.45
CA GLN A 164 -0.01 14.50 -14.66
C GLN A 164 -0.32 13.30 -13.76
N THR A 165 0.65 12.40 -13.59
CA THR A 165 0.53 11.25 -12.68
C THR A 165 0.40 11.73 -11.23
N ALA A 166 1.24 12.67 -10.81
CA ALA A 166 1.18 13.23 -9.46
C ALA A 166 -0.12 13.99 -9.21
N TYR A 167 -0.59 14.79 -10.17
CA TYR A 167 -1.89 15.46 -10.11
C TYR A 167 -3.04 14.45 -9.99
N PHE A 168 -2.98 13.35 -10.76
CA PHE A 168 -3.96 12.28 -10.65
C PHE A 168 -3.88 11.53 -9.32
N LEU A 169 -2.73 11.42 -8.65
CA LEU A 169 -2.62 10.71 -7.38
C LEU A 169 -2.95 11.62 -6.17
N ASN A 170 -2.74 12.93 -6.29
CA ASN A 170 -2.99 13.91 -5.23
C ASN A 170 -4.47 14.35 -5.14
N ASP A 171 -4.85 14.85 -3.96
CA ASP A 171 -6.16 15.44 -3.65
C ASP A 171 -6.04 16.98 -3.59
N GLY A 172 -5.44 17.58 -4.63
CA GLY A 172 -5.12 19.01 -4.68
C GLY A 172 -3.75 19.33 -4.07
N ALA A 173 -3.70 20.35 -3.20
CA ALA A 173 -2.45 20.85 -2.61
C ALA A 173 -1.87 19.94 -1.50
N THR A 174 -2.70 19.05 -0.95
CA THR A 174 -2.34 18.11 0.12
C THR A 174 -2.89 16.73 -0.20
N LEU A 175 -2.39 15.69 0.47
CA LEU A 175 -2.98 14.37 0.37
C LEU A 175 -4.29 14.32 1.16
N GLY A 176 -5.31 13.70 0.59
CA GLY A 176 -6.66 13.69 1.16
C GLY A 176 -7.44 12.43 0.79
N THR A 177 -8.76 12.49 0.97
CA THR A 177 -9.66 11.35 0.76
C THR A 177 -9.56 10.79 -0.65
N LEU A 178 -9.41 11.65 -1.67
CA LEU A 178 -9.30 11.18 -3.05
C LEU A 178 -7.99 10.41 -3.29
N THR A 179 -6.89 10.84 -2.67
CA THR A 179 -5.62 10.10 -2.69
C THR A 179 -5.81 8.71 -2.09
N VAL A 180 -6.37 8.62 -0.87
CA VAL A 180 -6.63 7.33 -0.21
C VAL A 180 -7.51 6.43 -1.08
N GLY A 181 -8.60 6.96 -1.63
CA GLY A 181 -9.52 6.21 -2.48
C GLY A 181 -8.87 5.68 -3.76
N ARG A 182 -8.02 6.47 -4.42
CA ARG A 182 -7.29 6.05 -5.63
C ARG A 182 -6.26 4.97 -5.33
N PHE A 183 -5.47 5.14 -4.27
CA PHE A 183 -4.48 4.14 -3.87
C PHE A 183 -5.14 2.85 -3.37
N TYR A 184 -6.29 2.94 -2.70
CA TYR A 184 -7.11 1.77 -2.38
C TYR A 184 -7.56 1.04 -3.66
N GLY A 185 -8.06 1.79 -4.66
CA GLY A 185 -8.42 1.23 -5.97
C GLY A 185 -7.26 0.52 -6.67
N LEU A 186 -6.07 1.12 -6.65
CA LEU A 186 -4.85 0.55 -7.21
C LEU A 186 -4.42 -0.72 -6.47
N HIS A 187 -4.39 -0.67 -5.13
CA HIS A 187 -3.89 -1.75 -4.30
C HIS A 187 -4.82 -2.96 -4.24
N VAL A 188 -6.15 -2.75 -4.19
CA VAL A 188 -7.12 -3.83 -3.99
C VAL A 188 -7.59 -4.42 -5.32
N TRP A 189 -7.74 -3.59 -6.36
CA TRP A 189 -8.36 -4.03 -7.61
C TRP A 189 -7.37 -4.08 -8.77
N ALA A 190 -6.83 -2.93 -9.17
CA ALA A 190 -6.12 -2.83 -10.44
C ALA A 190 -4.81 -3.64 -10.44
N THR A 191 -3.96 -3.45 -9.44
CA THR A 191 -2.65 -4.10 -9.40
C THR A 191 -2.74 -5.60 -9.10
N PRO A 192 -3.57 -6.10 -8.16
CA PRO A 192 -3.76 -7.54 -7.95
C PRO A 192 -4.32 -8.26 -9.18
N ALA A 193 -5.30 -7.66 -9.89
CA ALA A 193 -5.84 -8.27 -11.10
C ALA A 193 -4.76 -8.44 -12.19
N LEU A 194 -3.91 -7.43 -12.38
CA LEU A 194 -2.77 -7.52 -13.29
C LEU A 194 -1.75 -8.57 -12.85
N LEU A 195 -1.43 -8.63 -11.55
CA LEU A 195 -0.54 -9.66 -11.00
C LEU A 195 -1.09 -11.07 -11.23
N ILE A 196 -2.38 -11.31 -10.97
CA ILE A 196 -3.01 -12.62 -11.21
C ILE A 196 -2.91 -13.01 -12.69
N GLY A 197 -3.25 -12.09 -13.60
CA GLY A 197 -3.14 -12.33 -15.05
C GLY A 197 -1.71 -12.63 -15.49
N LEU A 198 -0.74 -11.86 -15.01
CA LEU A 198 0.68 -12.05 -15.32
C LEU A 198 1.27 -13.32 -14.69
N ILE A 199 0.83 -13.71 -13.47
CA ILE A 199 1.20 -14.99 -12.86
C ILE A 199 0.66 -16.14 -13.71
N GLY A 200 -0.60 -16.05 -14.16
CA GLY A 200 -1.19 -17.04 -15.07
C GLY A 200 -0.38 -17.17 -16.36
N LEU A 201 -0.02 -16.04 -16.99
CA LEU A 201 0.86 -16.02 -18.16
C LEU A 201 2.25 -16.61 -17.87
N HIS A 202 2.84 -16.25 -16.72
CA HIS A 202 4.16 -16.73 -16.31
C HIS A 202 4.18 -18.26 -16.15
N LEU A 203 3.16 -18.82 -15.49
CA LEU A 203 2.99 -20.26 -15.32
C LEU A 203 2.69 -20.94 -16.66
N PHE A 204 1.86 -20.34 -17.51
CA PHE A 204 1.56 -20.88 -18.84
C PHE A 204 2.83 -21.03 -19.70
N ILE A 205 3.66 -19.99 -19.78
CA ILE A 205 4.92 -20.03 -20.54
C ILE A 205 5.90 -21.04 -19.92
N PHE A 206 5.99 -21.08 -18.59
CA PHE A 206 6.81 -22.07 -17.89
C PHE A 206 6.40 -23.50 -18.26
N ARG A 207 5.09 -23.78 -18.34
CA ARG A 207 4.59 -25.11 -18.73
C ARG A 207 4.82 -25.44 -20.19
N HIS A 208 4.84 -24.43 -21.07
CA HIS A 208 5.18 -24.67 -22.47
C HIS A 208 6.67 -25.00 -22.67
N ASN A 209 7.56 -24.29 -21.97
CA ASN A 209 9.02 -24.39 -22.18
C ASN A 209 9.73 -25.34 -21.21
N GLY A 210 9.06 -25.76 -20.14
CA GLY A 210 9.60 -26.56 -19.06
C GLY A 210 10.67 -25.85 -18.22
N PRO A 211 11.01 -26.40 -17.04
CA PRO A 211 12.11 -25.91 -16.22
C PRO A 211 13.45 -25.97 -16.95
N ALA A 212 14.34 -25.07 -16.57
CA ALA A 212 15.69 -24.96 -17.14
C ALA A 212 16.56 -26.21 -16.85
N GLY A 213 16.33 -26.92 -15.75
CA GLY A 213 17.25 -27.95 -15.27
C GLY A 213 18.51 -27.36 -14.61
N PRO A 214 19.50 -28.20 -14.25
CA PRO A 214 20.71 -27.77 -13.57
C PRO A 214 21.53 -26.82 -14.43
N ALA A 215 22.11 -25.78 -13.82
CA ALA A 215 22.88 -24.79 -14.58
C ALA A 215 24.15 -25.37 -15.23
N GLN A 216 24.73 -26.41 -14.60
CA GLN A 216 26.00 -27.03 -15.01
C GLN A 216 25.83 -28.09 -16.10
N ASP A 217 24.65 -28.69 -16.23
CA ASP A 217 24.37 -29.78 -17.16
C ASP A 217 23.16 -29.43 -18.04
N GLU A 218 23.42 -29.22 -19.33
CA GLU A 218 22.40 -28.80 -20.29
C GLU A 218 21.48 -29.95 -20.72
N HIS A 219 21.94 -31.20 -20.55
CA HIS A 219 21.20 -32.41 -20.86
C HIS A 219 21.31 -33.40 -19.69
N PRO A 220 20.70 -33.07 -18.53
CA PRO A 220 20.77 -33.92 -17.36
C PRO A 220 20.19 -35.31 -17.67
N LYS A 221 21.00 -36.34 -17.43
CA LYS A 221 20.60 -37.74 -17.65
C LYS A 221 19.57 -38.24 -16.65
N THR A 222 19.49 -37.58 -15.49
CA THR A 222 18.52 -37.88 -14.44
C THR A 222 17.32 -36.95 -14.57
N THR A 223 16.13 -37.54 -14.54
CA THR A 223 14.87 -36.81 -14.37
C THR A 223 14.21 -37.27 -13.07
N GLY A 224 13.50 -36.35 -12.42
CA GLY A 224 12.63 -36.65 -11.27
C GLY A 224 11.21 -36.21 -11.60
N ARG A 225 10.22 -36.59 -10.79
CA ARG A 225 8.84 -36.20 -11.06
C ARG A 225 8.43 -34.97 -10.27
N PHE A 226 7.55 -34.16 -10.85
CA PHE A 226 6.95 -33.03 -10.12
C PHE A 226 6.11 -33.49 -8.93
N TYR A 227 5.23 -34.49 -9.13
CA TYR A 227 4.56 -35.21 -8.05
C TYR A 227 5.12 -36.64 -7.91
N PRO A 228 5.45 -37.11 -6.70
CA PRO A 228 5.29 -36.44 -5.40
C PRO A 228 6.50 -35.60 -4.96
N ASP A 229 7.65 -35.77 -5.60
CA ASP A 229 8.94 -35.37 -5.04
C ASP A 229 9.09 -33.85 -4.90
N GLN A 230 8.88 -33.09 -5.98
CA GLN A 230 9.03 -31.64 -5.95
C GLN A 230 7.90 -30.97 -5.15
N ILE A 231 6.65 -31.43 -5.29
CA ILE A 231 5.52 -30.91 -4.51
C ILE A 231 5.77 -31.04 -3.00
N PHE A 232 6.38 -32.13 -2.55
CA PHE A 232 6.74 -32.28 -1.14
C PHE A 232 7.74 -31.20 -0.70
N MET A 233 8.82 -30.99 -1.46
CA MET A 233 9.81 -29.94 -1.15
C MET A 233 9.21 -28.54 -1.17
N ASP A 234 8.38 -28.24 -2.17
CA ASP A 234 7.63 -26.99 -2.29
C ASP A 234 6.74 -26.76 -1.06
N THR A 235 6.02 -27.80 -0.63
CA THR A 235 5.16 -27.76 0.57
C THR A 235 5.96 -27.50 1.84
N VAL A 236 7.12 -28.14 2.00
CA VAL A 236 8.00 -27.92 3.16
C VAL A 236 8.45 -26.47 3.25
N ILE A 237 8.96 -25.90 2.15
CA ILE A 237 9.46 -24.51 2.15
C ILE A 237 8.33 -23.50 2.29
N ALA A 238 7.18 -23.76 1.67
CA ALA A 238 5.99 -22.95 1.85
C ALA A 238 5.50 -22.95 3.30
N PHE A 239 5.49 -24.12 3.95
CA PHE A 239 5.10 -24.25 5.35
C PHE A 239 6.09 -23.55 6.28
N ILE A 240 7.40 -23.67 6.04
CA ILE A 240 8.42 -22.93 6.79
C ILE A 240 8.22 -21.41 6.61
N SER A 241 8.01 -20.95 5.38
CA SER A 241 7.77 -19.54 5.08
C SER A 241 6.52 -19.04 5.82
N PHE A 242 5.44 -19.81 5.79
CA PHE A 242 4.22 -19.52 6.53
C PHE A 242 4.46 -19.45 8.04
N LEU A 243 5.15 -20.43 8.64
CA LEU A 243 5.47 -20.42 10.07
C LEU A 243 6.32 -19.20 10.46
N VAL A 244 7.27 -18.79 9.63
CA VAL A 244 8.06 -17.58 9.86
C VAL A 244 7.15 -16.34 9.85
N ILE A 245 6.26 -16.19 8.87
CA ILE A 245 5.33 -15.06 8.81
C ILE A 245 4.38 -15.07 10.03
N VAL A 246 3.87 -16.24 10.43
CA VAL A 246 3.03 -16.40 11.64
C VAL A 246 3.79 -15.98 12.89
N ALA A 247 5.04 -16.43 13.05
CA ALA A 247 5.88 -16.06 14.18
C ALA A 247 6.13 -14.54 14.20
N LEU A 248 6.47 -13.93 13.06
CA LEU A 248 6.63 -12.48 12.96
C LEU A 248 5.32 -11.74 13.30
N ALA A 249 4.18 -12.19 12.78
CA ALA A 249 2.88 -11.60 13.05
C ALA A 249 2.45 -11.69 14.51
N TRP A 250 2.91 -12.74 15.22
CA TRP A 250 2.61 -12.95 16.63
C TRP A 250 3.54 -12.16 17.56
N TYR A 251 4.86 -12.24 17.34
CA TYR A 251 5.86 -11.64 18.24
C TYR A 251 6.21 -10.19 17.91
N MET A 252 6.06 -9.79 16.65
CA MET A 252 6.33 -8.43 16.19
C MET A 252 5.11 -7.90 15.44
N PRO A 253 3.98 -7.70 16.14
CA PRO A 253 2.75 -7.32 15.49
C PRO A 253 2.90 -5.97 14.78
N ALA A 254 2.25 -5.80 13.63
CA ALA A 254 2.50 -4.67 12.73
C ALA A 254 2.39 -3.33 13.50
N PRO A 255 3.41 -2.46 13.41
CA PRO A 255 3.38 -1.17 14.08
C PRO A 255 2.40 -0.24 13.37
N LEU A 256 1.63 0.52 14.14
CA LEU A 256 0.77 1.59 13.64
C LEU A 256 1.11 2.88 14.41
N LEU A 257 1.54 3.91 13.69
CA LEU A 257 1.89 5.20 14.28
C LEU A 257 0.63 6.04 14.53
N ALA A 258 0.80 7.22 15.12
CA ALA A 258 -0.28 8.18 15.31
C ALA A 258 -0.92 8.57 13.97
N GLU A 259 -2.19 8.99 14.03
CA GLU A 259 -2.97 9.44 12.87
C GLU A 259 -2.21 10.53 12.10
N ALA A 260 -2.28 10.48 10.77
CA ALA A 260 -1.60 11.42 9.91
C ALA A 260 -1.95 12.89 10.24
N ASP A 261 -0.93 13.69 10.51
CA ASP A 261 -1.03 15.15 10.66
C ASP A 261 -0.17 15.84 9.59
N PRO A 262 -0.79 16.44 8.56
CA PRO A 262 -0.08 17.18 7.51
C PRO A 262 0.77 18.34 8.03
N ASN A 263 0.48 18.87 9.22
CA ASN A 263 1.18 20.02 9.80
C ASN A 263 2.40 19.62 10.63
N ASN A 264 2.67 18.33 10.80
CA ASN A 264 3.80 17.87 11.58
C ASN A 264 5.11 18.02 10.79
N ALA A 265 5.77 19.16 10.97
CA ALA A 265 7.04 19.48 10.33
C ALA A 265 8.27 18.79 10.96
N THR A 266 8.11 18.15 12.12
CA THR A 266 9.21 17.54 12.88
C THR A 266 9.36 16.04 12.66
N PHE A 267 8.32 15.40 12.11
CA PHE A 267 8.33 13.97 11.87
C PHE A 267 9.35 13.59 10.79
N THR A 268 10.14 12.54 11.05
CA THR A 268 11.11 12.00 10.08
C THR A 268 10.55 10.74 9.44
N PRO A 269 10.07 10.78 8.19
CA PRO A 269 9.51 9.62 7.51
C PRO A 269 10.58 8.61 7.10
N ALA A 270 10.22 7.33 7.20
CA ALA A 270 11.00 6.21 6.72
C ALA A 270 10.21 5.46 5.64
N PRO A 271 10.74 5.29 4.42
CA PRO A 271 10.09 4.41 3.45
C PRO A 271 10.13 2.95 3.93
N ALA A 272 9.45 2.04 3.23
CA ALA A 272 9.61 0.63 3.54
C ALA A 272 11.06 0.16 3.29
N TRP A 273 11.52 -0.86 4.04
CA TRP A 273 12.93 -1.30 4.01
C TRP A 273 13.43 -1.69 2.60
N TYR A 274 12.54 -2.21 1.75
CA TYR A 274 12.85 -2.57 0.37
C TYR A 274 13.02 -1.35 -0.57
N PHE A 275 12.74 -0.14 -0.10
CA PHE A 275 13.02 1.12 -0.79
C PHE A 275 14.20 1.90 -0.20
N TYR A 276 14.84 1.39 0.86
CA TYR A 276 15.98 2.04 1.50
C TYR A 276 17.17 2.22 0.56
N ALA A 277 17.41 1.29 -0.36
CA ALA A 277 18.46 1.46 -1.38
C ALA A 277 18.20 2.66 -2.29
N LEU A 278 16.96 2.83 -2.75
CA LEU A 278 16.55 3.97 -3.59
C LEU A 278 16.64 5.30 -2.81
N TYR A 279 16.17 5.30 -1.56
CA TYR A 279 16.31 6.46 -0.69
C TYR A 279 17.78 6.79 -0.39
N GLY A 280 18.64 5.78 -0.27
CA GLY A 280 20.09 5.95 -0.14
C GLY A 280 20.72 6.70 -1.32
N LEU A 281 20.27 6.43 -2.56
CA LEU A 281 20.73 7.16 -3.75
C LEU A 281 20.39 8.65 -3.68
N LEU A 282 19.18 8.99 -3.23
CA LEU A 282 18.77 10.37 -2.98
C LEU A 282 19.63 11.03 -1.91
N ARG A 283 19.97 10.30 -0.86
CA ARG A 283 20.71 10.83 0.27
C ARG A 283 22.17 11.17 -0.07
N ILE A 284 22.80 10.40 -0.97
CA ILE A 284 24.17 10.69 -1.44
C ILE A 284 24.19 11.75 -2.57
N ALA A 285 23.04 12.09 -3.17
CA ALA A 285 22.96 13.00 -4.31
C ALA A 285 23.61 14.37 -4.07
N PRO A 286 23.47 15.04 -2.90
CA PRO A 286 24.16 16.31 -2.64
C PRO A 286 25.70 16.19 -2.68
N ALA A 287 26.25 15.12 -2.12
CA ALA A 287 27.69 14.88 -2.12
C ALA A 287 28.21 14.59 -3.54
N VAL A 288 27.47 13.80 -4.32
CA VAL A 288 27.78 13.51 -5.72
C VAL A 288 27.71 14.78 -6.58
N ALA A 289 26.66 15.60 -6.39
CA ALA A 289 26.50 16.87 -7.08
C ALA A 289 27.68 17.82 -6.79
N ALA A 290 28.08 17.94 -5.53
CA ALA A 290 29.22 18.76 -5.12
C ALA A 290 30.55 18.24 -5.71
N PHE A 291 30.78 16.92 -5.64
CA PHE A 291 32.01 16.29 -6.13
C PHE A 291 32.19 16.48 -7.65
N PHE A 292 31.13 16.26 -8.44
CA PHE A 292 31.18 16.41 -9.90
C PHE A 292 30.82 17.81 -10.39
N ARG A 293 30.51 18.76 -9.49
CA ARG A 293 30.03 20.12 -9.81
C ARG A 293 28.83 20.12 -10.76
N LEU A 294 27.89 19.20 -10.52
CA LEU A 294 26.65 19.06 -11.28
C LEU A 294 25.49 19.77 -10.56
N PRO A 295 24.46 20.25 -11.28
CA PRO A 295 23.24 20.75 -10.66
C PRO A 295 22.57 19.68 -9.80
N LEU A 296 22.18 20.01 -8.56
CA LEU A 296 21.56 19.05 -7.65
C LEU A 296 20.27 18.43 -8.20
N GLU A 297 19.46 19.24 -8.89
CA GLU A 297 18.23 18.77 -9.54
C GLU A 297 18.49 17.66 -10.56
N PHE A 298 19.58 17.80 -11.33
CA PHE A 298 19.99 16.78 -12.29
C PHE A 298 20.40 15.48 -11.59
N VAL A 299 21.17 15.57 -10.50
CA VAL A 299 21.60 14.38 -9.74
C VAL A 299 20.42 13.71 -9.02
N ASN A 300 19.46 14.49 -8.50
CA ASN A 300 18.24 13.96 -7.91
C ASN A 300 17.38 13.23 -8.93
N LEU A 301 17.20 13.78 -10.14
CA LEU A 301 16.51 13.10 -11.24
C LEU A 301 17.24 11.80 -11.63
N ALA A 302 18.57 11.86 -11.70
CA ALA A 302 19.38 10.69 -12.01
C ALA A 302 19.21 9.58 -10.95
N ALA A 303 19.23 9.94 -9.67
CA ALA A 303 19.07 9.01 -8.55
C ALA A 303 17.67 8.38 -8.48
N THR A 304 16.62 9.15 -8.78
CA THR A 304 15.22 8.72 -8.57
C THR A 304 14.57 8.07 -9.77
N VAL A 305 14.95 8.49 -10.99
CA VAL A 305 14.28 8.06 -12.22
C VAL A 305 15.25 7.35 -13.15
N VAL A 306 16.39 7.98 -13.46
CA VAL A 306 17.28 7.46 -14.50
C VAL A 306 17.96 6.17 -14.07
N LEU A 307 18.59 6.12 -12.89
CA LEU A 307 19.31 4.92 -12.44
C LEU A 307 18.35 3.73 -12.22
N PRO A 308 17.22 3.85 -11.50
CA PRO A 308 16.26 2.75 -11.38
C PRO A 308 15.65 2.35 -12.72
N GLY A 309 15.37 3.32 -13.61
CA GLY A 309 14.86 3.06 -14.95
C GLY A 309 15.85 2.30 -15.83
N VAL A 310 17.11 2.71 -15.84
CA VAL A 310 18.19 1.99 -16.54
C VAL A 310 18.38 0.60 -15.95
N PHE A 311 18.35 0.45 -14.62
CA PHE A 311 18.42 -0.85 -13.96
C PHE A 311 17.28 -1.77 -14.42
N ALA A 312 16.05 -1.27 -14.44
CA ALA A 312 14.89 -2.01 -14.94
C ALA A 312 15.03 -2.40 -16.41
N LEU A 313 15.47 -1.47 -17.26
CA LEU A 313 15.69 -1.72 -18.69
C LEU A 313 16.80 -2.75 -18.93
N VAL A 314 17.90 -2.69 -18.17
CA VAL A 314 18.99 -3.69 -18.24
C VAL A 314 18.48 -5.06 -17.81
N LEU A 315 17.67 -5.15 -16.75
CA LEU A 315 17.05 -6.41 -16.35
C LEU A 315 16.15 -6.95 -17.46
N VAL A 316 15.23 -6.16 -18.01
CA VAL A 316 14.36 -6.60 -19.11
C VAL A 316 15.19 -7.04 -20.32
N ALA A 317 16.19 -6.25 -20.71
CA ALA A 317 17.03 -6.52 -21.88
C ALA A 317 18.07 -7.64 -21.66
N LEU A 318 18.23 -8.13 -20.42
CA LEU A 318 19.29 -9.06 -20.03
C LEU A 318 19.42 -10.31 -20.92
N PRO A 319 18.33 -10.98 -21.35
CA PRO A 319 18.44 -12.16 -22.22
C PRO A 319 19.13 -11.88 -23.56
N TRP A 320 19.04 -10.65 -24.06
CA TRP A 320 19.65 -10.22 -25.32
C TRP A 320 21.02 -9.56 -25.14
N LEU A 321 21.29 -9.01 -23.95
CA LEU A 321 22.59 -8.45 -23.60
C LEU A 321 23.62 -9.55 -23.26
N ASP A 322 23.21 -10.62 -22.55
CA ASP A 322 24.09 -11.73 -22.21
C ASP A 322 24.23 -12.72 -23.37
N ARG A 323 25.19 -12.44 -24.26
CA ARG A 323 25.53 -13.25 -25.45
C ARG A 323 26.22 -14.57 -25.14
N ASN A 324 26.58 -14.86 -23.89
CA ASN A 324 27.24 -16.13 -23.56
C ASN A 324 26.24 -17.29 -23.74
N PRO A 325 26.53 -18.31 -24.57
CA PRO A 325 25.58 -19.41 -24.75
C PRO A 325 25.47 -20.31 -23.50
N SER A 326 26.51 -20.36 -22.67
CA SER A 326 26.57 -21.25 -21.51
C SER A 326 25.66 -20.75 -20.38
N ARG A 327 24.95 -21.69 -19.74
CA ARG A 327 24.23 -21.46 -18.47
C ARG A 327 25.06 -21.74 -17.23
N ALA A 328 26.16 -22.49 -17.37
CA ALA A 328 27.03 -22.83 -16.25
C ALA A 328 27.54 -21.59 -15.51
N VAL A 329 27.28 -21.54 -14.21
CA VAL A 329 27.54 -20.40 -13.31
C VAL A 329 28.98 -19.90 -13.48
N LEU A 330 29.97 -20.77 -13.32
CA LEU A 330 31.39 -20.42 -13.37
C LEU A 330 31.87 -19.93 -14.76
N LYS A 331 31.13 -20.23 -15.83
CA LYS A 331 31.45 -19.78 -17.19
C LYS A 331 30.94 -18.36 -17.49
N ARG A 332 30.31 -17.67 -16.52
CA ARG A 332 29.69 -16.34 -16.68
C ARG A 332 30.25 -15.31 -15.68
N PRO A 333 31.58 -15.16 -15.56
CA PRO A 333 32.20 -14.36 -14.49
C PRO A 333 31.78 -12.88 -14.54
N PHE A 334 31.65 -12.29 -15.73
CA PHE A 334 31.27 -10.88 -15.86
C PHE A 334 29.84 -10.60 -15.37
N MET A 335 28.90 -11.47 -15.74
CA MET A 335 27.50 -11.38 -15.31
C MET A 335 27.40 -11.54 -13.79
N LEU A 336 28.10 -12.53 -13.23
CA LEU A 336 28.16 -12.74 -11.78
C LEU A 336 28.81 -11.57 -11.04
N ALA A 337 29.88 -10.98 -11.60
CA ALA A 337 30.54 -9.83 -11.02
C ALA A 337 29.61 -8.61 -10.97
N ILE A 338 28.93 -8.27 -12.07
CA ILE A 338 27.94 -7.17 -12.10
C ILE A 338 26.82 -7.41 -11.09
N THR A 339 26.32 -8.64 -11.03
CA THR A 339 25.26 -9.02 -10.09
C THR A 339 25.72 -8.88 -8.65
N GLY A 340 26.91 -9.40 -8.33
CA GLY A 340 27.52 -9.28 -7.01
C GLY A 340 27.74 -7.83 -6.60
N ILE A 341 28.29 -7.00 -7.49
CA ILE A 341 28.48 -5.56 -7.26
C ILE A 341 27.13 -4.87 -7.03
N SER A 342 26.10 -5.20 -7.82
CA SER A 342 24.76 -4.62 -7.67
C SER A 342 24.14 -4.98 -6.33
N ILE A 343 24.27 -6.24 -5.88
CA ILE A 343 23.78 -6.68 -4.57
C ILE A 343 24.54 -5.96 -3.45
N ILE A 344 25.87 -5.89 -3.53
CA ILE A 344 26.70 -5.18 -2.54
C ILE A 344 26.30 -3.70 -2.47
N ALA A 345 26.10 -3.06 -3.62
CA ALA A 345 25.66 -1.67 -3.67
C ALA A 345 24.27 -1.48 -3.04
N ILE A 346 23.29 -2.36 -3.35
CA ILE A 346 21.95 -2.33 -2.76
C ILE A 346 22.01 -2.50 -1.24
N ILE A 347 22.79 -3.47 -0.74
CA ILE A 347 22.96 -3.72 0.70
C ILE A 347 23.63 -2.53 1.38
N TRP A 348 24.70 -2.00 0.79
CA TRP A 348 25.41 -0.84 1.33
C TRP A 348 24.51 0.40 1.39
N LEU A 349 23.80 0.72 0.30
CA LEU A 349 22.85 1.83 0.25
C LEU A 349 21.72 1.65 1.27
N THR A 350 21.20 0.43 1.40
CA THR A 350 20.14 0.08 2.37
C THR A 350 20.61 0.31 3.80
N LYS A 351 21.82 -0.14 4.13
CA LYS A 351 22.39 0.07 5.47
C LYS A 351 22.68 1.54 5.73
N TYR A 352 23.29 2.23 4.77
CA TYR A 352 23.61 3.65 4.88
C TYR A 352 22.37 4.50 5.15
N SER A 353 21.28 4.28 4.39
CA SER A 353 20.03 4.99 4.62
C SER A 353 19.35 4.58 5.92
N ALA A 354 19.32 3.29 6.27
CA ALA A 354 18.75 2.84 7.54
C ALA A 354 19.44 3.47 8.75
N ASP A 355 20.77 3.48 8.77
CA ASP A 355 21.56 4.07 9.85
C ASP A 355 21.31 5.58 9.95
N ALA A 356 21.17 6.26 8.81
CA ALA A 356 20.96 7.69 8.78
C ALA A 356 19.53 8.13 9.15
N ILE A 357 18.51 7.40 8.68
CA ILE A 357 17.12 7.56 9.13
C ILE A 357 17.05 7.34 10.64
N GLY A 358 17.64 6.26 11.14
CA GLY A 358 17.66 5.95 12.57
C GLY A 358 18.35 7.03 13.41
N ALA A 359 19.38 7.69 12.88
CA ALA A 359 20.02 8.83 13.53
C ALA A 359 19.09 10.06 13.58
N GLU A 360 18.40 10.37 12.48
CA GLU A 360 17.44 11.49 12.41
C GLU A 360 16.22 11.26 13.31
N GLN A 361 15.69 10.05 13.36
CA GLN A 361 14.58 9.68 14.25
C GLN A 361 14.95 9.78 15.73
N LYS A 362 16.22 9.55 16.09
CA LYS A 362 16.71 9.77 17.46
C LYS A 362 16.79 11.25 17.83
N LEU A 363 17.08 12.11 16.85
CA LEU A 363 17.09 13.57 17.04
C LEU A 363 15.66 14.13 17.10
N ASN A 364 14.75 13.54 16.32
CA ASN A 364 13.33 13.93 16.24
C ASN A 364 12.41 12.77 16.63
N PRO A 365 12.32 12.42 17.93
CA PRO A 365 11.56 11.25 18.39
C PRO A 365 10.04 11.45 18.33
N ALA A 366 9.56 12.69 18.17
CA ALA A 366 8.14 13.01 18.15
C ALA A 366 7.40 12.27 17.04
N GLY A 367 6.37 11.49 17.41
CA GLY A 367 5.56 10.71 16.48
C GLY A 367 6.21 9.43 15.95
N GLN A 368 7.46 9.12 16.32
CA GLN A 368 8.16 7.90 15.88
C GLN A 368 7.73 6.63 16.64
N THR A 369 7.19 6.79 17.85
CA THR A 369 6.74 5.65 18.65
C THR A 369 5.38 5.18 18.17
N PRO A 370 5.23 3.89 17.81
CA PRO A 370 3.94 3.32 17.46
C PRO A 370 2.93 3.50 18.61
N VAL A 371 1.68 3.78 18.27
CA VAL A 371 0.60 3.79 19.26
C VAL A 371 0.02 2.39 19.46
N LEU A 372 0.10 1.54 18.44
CA LEU A 372 -0.35 0.15 18.43
C LEU A 372 0.75 -0.74 17.83
N GLY A 373 0.84 -1.96 18.33
CA GLY A 373 1.76 -2.99 17.83
C GLY A 373 3.16 -2.98 18.38
N TYR A 374 4.09 -3.58 17.64
CA TYR A 374 5.44 -3.79 18.12
C TYR A 374 6.13 -2.45 18.41
N GLY A 375 6.69 -2.31 19.60
CA GLY A 375 7.30 -1.07 20.07
C GLY A 375 6.33 -0.04 20.64
N ALA A 376 5.01 -0.30 20.64
CA ALA A 376 4.06 0.53 21.35
C ALA A 376 4.18 0.31 22.87
N PRO A 377 3.96 1.35 23.71
CA PRO A 377 3.89 1.19 25.15
C PRO A 377 2.81 0.16 25.53
N PRO A 378 2.97 -0.57 26.66
CA PRO A 378 1.93 -1.46 27.15
C PRO A 378 0.63 -0.68 27.28
N GLN A 379 -0.33 -0.99 26.42
CA GLN A 379 -1.67 -0.45 26.59
C GLN A 379 -2.23 -1.10 27.85
N THR A 380 -2.63 -0.30 28.84
CA THR A 380 -3.59 -0.80 29.82
C THR A 380 -4.76 -1.32 28.99
N PRO A 381 -5.22 -2.56 29.20
CA PRO A 381 -6.38 -3.06 28.49
C PRO A 381 -7.48 -2.04 28.75
N ALA A 382 -7.85 -1.26 27.72
CA ALA A 382 -9.12 -0.59 27.76
C ALA A 382 -10.11 -1.73 28.06
N PRO A 383 -10.93 -1.63 29.12
CA PRO A 383 -11.88 -2.69 29.43
C PRO A 383 -12.56 -3.04 28.13
N ALA A 384 -12.57 -4.33 27.78
CA ALA A 384 -13.12 -4.82 26.53
C ALA A 384 -14.50 -4.19 26.39
N SER A 385 -14.58 -3.09 25.65
CA SER A 385 -15.82 -2.40 25.48
C SER A 385 -16.50 -3.32 24.51
N THR A 386 -17.40 -4.14 25.03
CA THR A 386 -18.53 -4.67 24.32
C THR A 386 -19.32 -3.48 23.79
N ALA A 387 -18.76 -2.77 22.81
CA ALA A 387 -19.51 -1.99 21.86
C ALA A 387 -20.18 -3.02 20.93
N VAL A 388 -21.04 -3.85 21.54
CA VAL A 388 -22.25 -4.24 20.86
C VAL A 388 -22.88 -2.90 20.46
N VAL A 389 -23.12 -2.73 19.17
CA VAL A 389 -24.05 -1.72 18.66
C VAL A 389 -25.42 -2.05 19.28
N THR A 390 -25.60 -1.62 20.53
CA THR A 390 -26.87 -1.56 21.21
C THR A 390 -27.29 -0.11 21.07
N GLY A 391 -28.27 0.11 20.22
CA GLY A 391 -28.98 1.37 20.17
C GLY A 391 -29.56 1.66 21.56
N ASN A 392 -28.95 2.61 22.25
CA ASN A 392 -29.62 3.54 23.14
C ASN A 392 -28.86 4.87 23.05
N ALA A 393 -29.61 5.93 22.74
CA ALA A 393 -29.10 7.21 22.28
C ALA A 393 -28.22 7.90 23.33
N ALA A 394 -26.91 7.88 23.10
CA ALA A 394 -26.03 8.94 23.56
C ALA A 394 -26.41 10.24 22.84
N ALA A 395 -26.26 11.38 23.51
CA ALA A 395 -26.48 12.70 22.90
C ALA A 395 -25.70 12.79 21.57
N PRO A 396 -26.29 13.36 20.50
CA PRO A 396 -25.63 13.42 19.21
C PRO A 396 -24.30 14.19 19.30
N ASP A 397 -23.24 13.61 18.72
CA ASP A 397 -21.93 14.22 18.67
C ASP A 397 -21.85 15.20 17.49
N GLY A 398 -21.96 16.50 17.80
CA GLY A 398 -21.91 17.57 16.81
C GLY A 398 -20.61 17.62 16.01
N ALA A 399 -19.46 17.27 16.61
CA ALA A 399 -18.17 17.25 15.93
C ALA A 399 -18.09 16.10 14.92
N LYS A 400 -18.62 14.94 15.30
CA LYS A 400 -18.74 13.78 14.39
C LYS A 400 -19.69 14.05 13.23
N ILE A 401 -20.83 14.70 13.50
CA ILE A 401 -21.80 15.06 12.45
C ILE A 401 -21.18 16.09 11.50
N TYR A 402 -20.45 17.08 12.03
CA TYR A 402 -19.74 18.08 11.22
C TYR A 402 -18.70 17.45 10.29
N SER A 403 -17.82 16.62 10.85
CA SER A 403 -16.76 15.96 10.08
C SER A 403 -17.30 15.02 9.00
N THR A 404 -18.46 14.40 9.23
CA THR A 404 -19.09 13.48 8.28
C THR A 404 -19.83 14.21 7.15
N ASN A 405 -20.54 15.30 7.46
CA ASN A 405 -21.53 15.89 6.54
C ASN A 405 -21.19 17.30 6.04
N CYS A 406 -20.40 18.06 6.79
CA CYS A 406 -20.20 19.49 6.55
C CYS A 406 -18.75 19.85 6.16
N ALA A 407 -17.77 19.08 6.67
CA ALA A 407 -16.35 19.39 6.51
C ALA A 407 -15.84 19.32 5.06
N SER A 408 -16.50 18.55 4.19
CA SER A 408 -16.13 18.46 2.76
C SER A 408 -16.27 19.80 2.03
N CYS A 409 -17.19 20.67 2.47
CA CYS A 409 -17.42 21.98 1.87
C CYS A 409 -16.91 23.12 2.73
N HIS A 410 -17.03 23.02 4.06
CA HIS A 410 -16.62 24.08 4.99
C HIS A 410 -15.21 23.89 5.58
N GLY A 411 -14.51 22.81 5.22
CA GLY A 411 -13.18 22.47 5.73
C GLY A 411 -13.20 21.93 7.15
N ALA A 412 -12.18 21.15 7.54
CA ALA A 412 -12.09 20.56 8.88
C ALA A 412 -12.09 21.62 10.01
N ASN A 413 -11.56 22.81 9.72
CA ASN A 413 -11.44 23.92 10.66
C ASN A 413 -12.45 25.06 10.40
N GLY A 414 -13.52 24.80 9.64
CA GLY A 414 -14.54 25.81 9.34
C GLY A 414 -14.03 27.00 8.52
N THR A 415 -12.94 26.85 7.76
CA THR A 415 -12.34 27.92 6.95
C THR A 415 -13.10 28.20 5.65
N GLY A 416 -13.98 27.28 5.23
CA GLY A 416 -14.66 27.37 3.94
C GLY A 416 -13.73 27.17 2.75
N LEU A 417 -14.29 27.38 1.56
CA LEU A 417 -13.59 27.41 0.28
C LEU A 417 -13.85 28.77 -0.38
N PRO A 418 -12.83 29.64 -0.58
CA PRO A 418 -13.02 30.96 -1.16
C PRO A 418 -13.84 30.96 -2.45
N GLY A 419 -14.85 31.83 -2.56
CA GLY A 419 -15.74 31.96 -3.71
C GLY A 419 -16.84 30.90 -3.83
N ALA A 420 -16.70 29.75 -3.17
CA ALA A 420 -17.67 28.66 -3.21
C ALA A 420 -18.44 28.52 -1.89
N PHE A 421 -17.76 28.25 -0.77
CA PHE A 421 -18.39 27.98 0.52
C PHE A 421 -17.86 28.93 1.58
N PRO A 422 -18.71 29.68 2.30
CA PRO A 422 -18.25 30.65 3.27
C PRO A 422 -17.55 29.98 4.46
N PRO A 423 -16.61 30.69 5.11
CA PRO A 423 -16.07 30.25 6.40
C PRO A 423 -17.19 30.18 7.43
N LEU A 424 -17.09 29.23 8.34
CA LEU A 424 -17.93 29.13 9.54
C LEU A 424 -17.21 29.72 10.76
N ALA A 425 -15.88 29.69 10.78
CA ALA A 425 -15.07 30.36 11.79
C ALA A 425 -15.22 31.89 11.64
N GLY A 426 -15.59 32.57 12.72
CA GLY A 426 -15.74 34.03 12.74
C GLY A 426 -16.87 34.56 11.84
N ASN A 427 -17.81 33.71 11.43
CA ASN A 427 -18.92 34.11 10.56
C ASN A 427 -20.06 34.72 11.39
N PRO A 428 -20.46 35.99 11.15
CA PRO A 428 -21.54 36.65 11.90
C PRO A 428 -22.90 35.96 11.80
N VAL A 429 -23.16 35.23 10.71
CA VAL A 429 -24.39 34.45 10.54
C VAL A 429 -24.38 33.26 11.49
N VAL A 430 -23.22 32.62 11.67
CA VAL A 430 -23.03 31.49 12.58
C VAL A 430 -23.14 31.92 14.03
N THR A 431 -22.54 33.04 14.42
CA THR A 431 -22.50 33.49 15.82
C THR A 431 -23.70 34.34 16.25
N GLY A 432 -24.46 34.87 15.30
CA GLY A 432 -25.66 35.67 15.53
C GLY A 432 -26.90 34.84 15.86
N ASP A 433 -28.03 35.20 15.25
CA ASP A 433 -29.34 34.58 15.47
C ASP A 433 -29.32 33.08 15.13
N PRO A 434 -29.56 32.18 16.12
CA PRO A 434 -29.55 30.74 15.88
C PRO A 434 -30.59 30.29 14.85
N ASN A 435 -31.71 31.01 14.70
CA ASN A 435 -32.77 30.64 13.76
C ASN A 435 -32.28 30.66 12.31
N LYS A 436 -31.42 31.63 11.96
CA LYS A 436 -30.86 31.72 10.60
C LYS A 436 -29.96 30.53 10.26
N VAL A 437 -29.20 30.03 11.22
CA VAL A 437 -28.33 28.87 11.01
C VAL A 437 -29.16 27.59 10.93
N ILE A 438 -30.22 27.48 11.75
CA ILE A 438 -31.16 26.36 11.68
C ILE A 438 -31.83 26.33 10.30
N ASP A 439 -32.34 27.46 9.82
CA ASP A 439 -32.99 27.56 8.50
C ASP A 439 -32.05 27.17 7.35
N ILE A 440 -30.79 27.60 7.41
CA ILE A 440 -29.78 27.27 6.40
C ILE A 440 -29.44 25.77 6.41
N VAL A 441 -29.30 25.17 7.59
CA VAL A 441 -28.98 23.73 7.71
C VAL A 441 -30.19 22.87 7.31
N ASP A 442 -31.39 23.22 7.75
CA ASP A 442 -32.59 22.47 7.40
C ASP A 442 -32.92 22.62 5.91
N ASN A 443 -33.01 23.84 5.38
CA ASN A 443 -33.53 24.07 4.04
C ASN A 443 -32.45 24.13 2.95
N GLY A 444 -31.18 24.16 3.33
CA GLY A 444 -30.08 24.41 2.40
C GLY A 444 -29.98 25.89 2.02
N LEU A 445 -29.03 26.21 1.15
CA LEU A 445 -28.76 27.59 0.72
C LEU A 445 -28.35 27.61 -0.75
N HIS A 446 -29.00 28.47 -1.52
CA HIS A 446 -28.75 28.67 -2.94
C HIS A 446 -28.64 30.17 -3.23
N GLY A 447 -27.81 30.52 -4.23
CA GLY A 447 -27.59 31.90 -4.66
C GLY A 447 -26.39 32.56 -3.98
N VAL A 448 -26.13 33.80 -4.40
CA VAL A 448 -24.93 34.54 -3.96
C VAL A 448 -25.13 35.07 -2.54
N VAL A 449 -24.27 34.64 -1.62
CA VAL A 449 -24.24 35.12 -0.24
C VAL A 449 -22.97 35.90 0.04
N LYS A 450 -23.09 36.98 0.84
CA LYS A 450 -21.97 37.81 1.24
C LYS A 450 -21.65 37.57 2.71
N VAL A 451 -20.41 37.15 2.99
CA VAL A 451 -19.89 36.96 4.34
C VAL A 451 -18.57 37.73 4.44
N ASN A 452 -18.44 38.60 5.44
CA ASN A 452 -17.24 39.40 5.67
C ASN A 452 -16.73 40.17 4.42
N GLY A 453 -17.66 40.68 3.61
CA GLY A 453 -17.36 41.43 2.38
C GLY A 453 -17.01 40.58 1.15
N GLN A 454 -16.90 39.25 1.29
CA GLN A 454 -16.62 38.31 0.19
C GLN A 454 -17.91 37.63 -0.27
N SER A 455 -18.02 37.37 -1.58
CA SER A 455 -19.19 36.71 -2.18
C SER A 455 -18.93 35.22 -2.40
N TYR A 456 -19.93 34.39 -2.10
CA TYR A 456 -19.90 32.93 -2.23
C TYR A 456 -21.15 32.48 -2.99
N ASN A 457 -21.00 31.51 -3.90
CA ASN A 457 -22.11 31.04 -4.74
C ASN A 457 -22.20 29.50 -4.81
N GLY A 458 -21.73 28.81 -3.77
CA GLY A 458 -21.87 27.37 -3.63
C GLY A 458 -23.29 26.98 -3.23
N VAL A 459 -23.69 25.78 -3.63
CA VAL A 459 -24.97 25.19 -3.23
C VAL A 459 -24.78 24.40 -1.95
N MET A 460 -25.53 24.75 -0.91
CA MET A 460 -25.63 23.95 0.31
C MET A 460 -26.90 23.09 0.23
N PRO A 461 -26.80 21.75 0.28
CA PRO A 461 -27.96 20.88 0.27
C PRO A 461 -28.76 21.02 1.57
N SER A 462 -30.06 20.73 1.47
CA SER A 462 -30.95 20.61 2.62
C SER A 462 -30.62 19.36 3.44
N TRP A 463 -30.58 19.49 4.77
CA TRP A 463 -30.38 18.36 5.69
C TRP A 463 -31.65 17.97 6.45
N LYS A 464 -32.77 18.65 6.21
CA LYS A 464 -34.06 18.45 6.90
C LYS A 464 -34.55 17.00 6.85
N SER A 465 -34.32 16.30 5.74
CA SER A 465 -34.67 14.88 5.55
C SER A 465 -33.57 13.90 5.97
N SER A 466 -32.33 14.36 6.08
CA SER A 466 -31.14 13.50 6.23
C SER A 466 -30.62 13.48 7.67
N LEU A 467 -30.92 14.48 8.48
CA LEU A 467 -30.51 14.59 9.88
C LEU A 467 -31.71 14.75 10.83
N LYS A 468 -31.62 14.13 12.01
CA LYS A 468 -32.64 14.30 13.06
C LYS A 468 -32.52 15.69 13.69
N PRO A 469 -33.60 16.25 14.27
CA PRO A 469 -33.53 17.54 14.97
C PRO A 469 -32.45 17.59 16.05
N ALA A 470 -32.22 16.47 16.75
CA ALA A 470 -31.16 16.35 17.75
C ALA A 470 -29.77 16.47 17.11
N ASP A 471 -29.54 15.81 15.96
CA ASP A 471 -28.28 15.85 15.22
C ASP A 471 -28.00 17.26 14.68
N ILE A 472 -29.02 17.93 14.15
CA ILE A 472 -28.95 19.32 13.67
C ILE A 472 -28.62 20.27 14.82
N SER A 473 -29.27 20.11 15.98
CA SER A 473 -28.98 20.95 17.15
C SER A 473 -27.54 20.76 17.66
N ALA A 474 -27.03 19.53 17.61
CA ALA A 474 -25.66 19.21 18.04
C ALA A 474 -24.60 19.77 17.08
N VAL A 475 -24.77 19.61 15.76
CA VAL A 475 -23.81 20.13 14.78
C VAL A 475 -23.79 21.66 14.77
N ILE A 476 -24.95 22.31 14.90
CA ILE A 476 -25.03 23.77 14.99
C ILE A 476 -24.37 24.26 16.28
N THR A 477 -24.63 23.59 17.41
CA THR A 477 -23.97 23.91 18.68
C THR A 477 -22.45 23.80 18.57
N TYR A 478 -21.95 22.72 17.96
CA TYR A 478 -20.52 22.52 17.74
C TYR A 478 -19.90 23.65 16.89
N ILE A 479 -20.52 24.00 15.76
CA ILE A 479 -20.02 25.07 14.87
C ILE A 479 -20.03 26.44 15.60
N ARG A 480 -21.04 26.69 16.43
CA ARG A 480 -21.21 27.94 17.21
C ARG A 480 -20.23 28.10 18.36
N SER A 481 -19.59 27.02 18.80
CA SER A 481 -18.60 27.01 19.88
C SER A 481 -17.19 26.64 19.42
N SER A 482 -16.97 26.44 18.11
CA SER A 482 -15.68 25.99 17.55
C SER A 482 -14.95 27.11 16.83
N TRP A 483 -13.63 26.96 16.67
CA TRP A 483 -12.77 27.83 15.85
C TRP A 483 -12.84 29.32 16.23
N GLY A 484 -12.90 29.60 17.54
CA GLY A 484 -12.98 30.96 18.07
C GLY A 484 -14.39 31.55 18.11
N ASN A 485 -15.42 30.81 17.68
CA ASN A 485 -16.81 31.20 17.88
C ASN A 485 -17.21 31.03 19.35
N SER A 486 -17.94 32.00 19.89
CA SER A 486 -18.49 31.96 21.25
C SER A 486 -19.95 32.41 21.20
N ALA A 487 -20.83 31.49 20.80
CA ALA A 487 -22.26 31.73 20.70
C ALA A 487 -23.06 30.66 21.47
N PRO A 488 -24.26 30.99 21.99
CA PRO A 488 -25.07 30.05 22.77
C PRO A 488 -25.42 28.79 21.98
N ALA A 489 -25.52 27.67 22.70
CA ALA A 489 -25.93 26.38 22.16
C ALA A 489 -27.37 26.43 21.59
N VAL A 490 -27.64 25.55 20.64
CA VAL A 490 -28.95 25.36 20.04
C VAL A 490 -29.54 24.06 20.56
N THR A 491 -30.79 24.11 21.01
CA THR A 491 -31.52 22.97 21.57
C THR A 491 -32.31 22.24 20.49
N GLU A 492 -32.57 20.95 20.71
CA GLU A 492 -33.45 20.16 19.83
C GLU A 492 -34.86 20.77 19.71
N ALA A 493 -35.39 21.37 20.79
CA ALA A 493 -36.69 22.02 20.79
C ALA A 493 -36.72 23.23 19.83
N GLN A 494 -35.63 24.00 19.76
CA GLN A 494 -35.50 25.13 18.81
C GLN A 494 -35.48 24.64 17.35
N VAL A 495 -34.82 23.51 17.07
CA VAL A 495 -34.82 22.93 15.72
C VAL A 495 -36.20 22.38 15.36
N LYS A 496 -36.86 21.68 16.30
CA LYS A 496 -38.23 21.17 16.08
C LYS A 496 -39.25 22.28 15.82
N ALA A 497 -39.09 23.44 16.43
CA ALA A 497 -39.97 24.59 16.21
C ALA A 497 -39.84 25.21 14.80
N HIS A 498 -38.77 24.92 14.07
CA HIS A 498 -38.52 25.40 12.70
C HIS A 498 -38.84 24.36 11.61
N LYS A 499 -39.18 23.13 11.97
CA LYS A 499 -39.47 22.06 11.01
C LYS A 499 -40.88 22.10 10.43
#